data_AF-A0ABD5S4W1-F1
#
_entry.id   AF-A0ABD5S4W1-F1
#
_cell.length_a   1.000
_cell.length_b   1.000
_cell.length_c   1.000
_cell.angle_alpha   90.00
_cell.angle_beta   90.00
_cell.angle_gamma   90.00
#
_symmetry.space_group_name_H-M   'P 1'
#
loop_
_entity.id
_entity.type
_entity.pdbx_description
1 polymer ?
#
loop_
_entity_poly.entity_id
_entity_poly.type
_entity_poly.pdbx_seq_one_letter_code
_entity_poly.pdbx_strand_id
1 'polypeptide(L)' 'MRETFEGSTPAVADSAFVSEMTYLVGDVTVGERSSLWPFVCLRGDRGAVTVGEETNVQEFTMLHGAEL' A
#
# COMPACT_ATOMS: atom_id res chain seq x y z
N MET A 1 -4.40 -8.82 0.26
CA MET A 1 -3.37 -9.64 -0.44
C MET A 1 -2.08 -8.82 -0.59
N ARG A 2 -0.94 -9.38 -0.19
CA ARG A 2 0.38 -8.73 -0.27
C ARG A 2 1.30 -9.64 -1.06
N GLU A 3 1.83 -9.15 -2.18
CA GLU A 3 2.61 -9.95 -3.13
C GLU A 3 4.01 -9.38 -3.32
N THR A 4 5.00 -10.27 -3.29
CA THR A 4 6.39 -9.93 -3.64
C THR A 4 6.54 -9.82 -5.15
N PHE A 5 7.21 -8.78 -5.63
CA PHE A 5 7.53 -8.59 -7.05
C PHE A 5 8.99 -8.17 -7.21
N GLU A 6 9.73 -8.86 -8.09
CA GLU A 6 11.16 -8.61 -8.37
C GLU A 6 12.06 -8.50 -7.11
N GLY A 7 11.71 -9.21 -6.04
CA GLY A 7 12.46 -9.22 -4.78
C GLY A 7 11.99 -8.18 -3.75
N SER A 8 11.06 -7.29 -4.12
CA SER A 8 10.47 -6.30 -3.22
C SER A 8 9.13 -6.80 -2.67
N THR A 9 8.95 -6.68 -1.36
CA THR A 9 7.73 -7.05 -0.64
C THR A 9 7.14 -5.81 0.03
N PRO A 10 5.81 -5.60 -0.01
CA PRO A 10 5.18 -4.48 0.68
C PRO A 10 5.56 -4.40 2.16
N ALA A 11 6.08 -3.25 2.58
CA ALA A 11 6.38 -2.93 3.97
C ALA A 11 5.19 -2.16 4.57
N VAL A 12 4.61 -2.69 5.64
CA VAL A 12 3.43 -2.11 6.28
C VAL A 12 3.70 -2.01 7.77
N ALA A 13 3.59 -0.80 8.33
CA ALA A 13 3.67 -0.57 9.76
C ALA A 13 2.63 -1.41 10.54
N ASP A 14 3.02 -1.93 11.70
CA ASP A 14 2.14 -2.76 12.55
C ASP A 14 0.89 -2.01 13.03
N SER A 15 0.98 -0.68 13.12
CA SER A 15 -0.14 0.19 13.52
C SER A 15 -1.09 0.56 12.38
N ALA A 16 -0.74 0.25 11.12
CA ALA A 16 -1.57 0.58 9.98
C ALA A 16 -2.79 -0.35 9.88
N PHE A 17 -3.96 0.23 9.67
CA PHE A 17 -5.14 -0.54 9.29
C PHE A 17 -5.04 -0.90 7.81
N VAL A 18 -5.07 -2.19 7.48
CA VAL A 18 -5.10 -2.67 6.10
C VAL A 18 -6.23 -3.66 5.94
N SER A 19 -7.26 -3.29 5.18
CA SER A 19 -8.34 -4.21 4.86
C SER A 19 -7.83 -5.47 4.16
N GLU A 20 -8.41 -6.62 4.49
CA GLU A 20 -8.09 -7.90 3.84
C GLU A 20 -8.32 -7.87 2.31
N MET A 21 -9.23 -7.00 1.87
CA MET A 21 -9.60 -6.78 0.46
C MET A 21 -8.63 -5.86 -0.30
N THR A 22 -7.55 -5.38 0.33
CA THR A 22 -6.52 -4.58 -0.36
C THR A 22 -5.62 -5.46 -1.23
N TYR A 23 -5.03 -4.88 -2.27
CA TYR A 23 -4.00 -5.51 -3.09
C TYR A 23 -2.74 -4.66 -3.09
N LEU A 24 -1.67 -5.14 -2.48
CA LEU A 24 -0.36 -4.48 -2.42
C LEU A 24 0.67 -5.36 -3.13
N VAL A 25 1.43 -4.81 -4.07
CA VAL A 25 2.44 -5.58 -4.82
C VAL A 25 3.72 -4.80 -5.04
N GLY A 26 4.86 -5.45 -4.81
CA GLY A 26 6.19 -4.89 -5.08
C GLY A 26 6.64 -3.86 -4.06
N ASP A 27 7.28 -2.79 -4.54
CA ASP A 27 7.86 -1.71 -3.73
C ASP A 27 6.76 -0.76 -3.23
N VAL A 28 6.10 -1.18 -2.15
CA VAL A 28 5.03 -0.44 -1.48
C VAL A 28 5.41 -0.25 -0.02
N THR A 29 5.36 1.00 0.46
CA THR A 29 5.54 1.33 1.88
C THR A 29 4.28 1.97 2.44
N VAL A 30 3.83 1.52 3.61
CA VAL A 30 2.68 2.08 4.34
C VAL A 30 3.11 2.47 5.75
N GLY A 31 3.05 3.77 6.04
CA GLY A 31 3.48 4.38 7.29
C GLY A 31 2.56 4.10 8.49
N GLU A 32 3.05 4.50 9.66
CA GLU A 32 2.35 4.34 10.94
C GLU A 32 0.98 5.02 10.95
N ARG A 33 -0.01 4.38 11.61
CA ARG A 33 -1.38 4.90 11.82
C ARG A 33 -2.16 5.18 10.52
N SER A 34 -1.67 4.74 9.38
CA SER A 34 -2.34 4.89 8.08
C SER A 34 -3.47 3.86 7.92
N SER A 35 -4.41 4.16 7.02
CA SER A 35 -5.56 3.28 6.77
C SER A 35 -5.78 3.03 5.28
N LEU A 36 -5.76 1.75 4.88
CA LEU A 36 -6.09 1.29 3.54
C LEU A 36 -7.42 0.54 3.58
N TRP A 37 -8.42 1.13 2.95
CA TRP A 37 -9.80 0.66 2.96
C TRP A 37 -10.07 -0.41 1.88
N PRO A 38 -11.23 -1.12 1.92
CA PRO A 38 -11.52 -2.19 0.97
C PRO A 38 -11.25 -1.84 -0.49
N PHE A 39 -10.67 -2.79 -1.24
CA PHE A 39 -10.39 -2.66 -2.68
C PHE A 39 -9.36 -1.60 -3.07
N VAL A 40 -8.58 -1.05 -2.13
CA VAL A 40 -7.38 -0.28 -2.47
C VAL A 40 -6.36 -1.17 -3.20
N CYS A 41 -5.81 -0.66 -4.30
CA CYS A 41 -4.78 -1.33 -5.10
C CYS A 41 -3.52 -0.45 -5.19
N LEU A 42 -2.44 -0.86 -4.52
CA LEU A 42 -1.15 -0.19 -4.57
C LEU A 42 -0.16 -1.06 -5.35
N ARG A 43 0.34 -0.53 -6.46
CA ARG A 43 1.24 -1.25 -7.37
C ARG A 43 2.60 -0.58 -7.44
N GLY A 44 3.55 -1.13 -6.70
CA GLY A 44 4.96 -0.77 -6.67
C GLY A 44 5.83 -1.54 -7.65
N ASP A 45 5.30 -1.90 -8.83
CA ASP A 45 5.98 -2.81 -9.78
C ASP A 45 6.72 -2.10 -10.93
N ARG A 46 6.49 -0.80 -11.14
CA ARG A 46 7.23 0.05 -12.10
C ARG A 46 7.79 1.33 -11.48
N GLY A 47 7.41 1.62 -10.26
CA GLY A 47 7.81 2.76 -9.46
C GLY A 47 7.25 2.59 -8.06
N ALA A 48 8.01 3.02 -7.05
CA ALA A 48 7.63 2.85 -5.66
C ALA A 48 6.29 3.54 -5.35
N VAL A 49 5.52 2.94 -4.44
CA VAL A 49 4.33 3.57 -3.87
C VAL A 49 4.55 3.79 -2.39
N THR A 50 4.50 5.04 -1.95
CA THR A 50 4.64 5.39 -0.53
C THR A 50 3.34 5.99 -0.03
N VAL A 51 2.81 5.42 1.04
CA VAL A 51 1.74 6.00 1.86
C VAL A 51 2.41 6.44 3.15
N GLY A 52 2.46 7.75 3.40
CA GLY A 52 3.03 8.35 4.60
C GLY A 52 2.31 7.94 5.89
N GLU A 53 2.76 8.49 7.01
CA GLU A 53 2.10 8.31 8.31
C GLU A 53 0.75 9.05 8.37
N GLU A 54 -0.21 8.49 9.10
CA GLU A 54 -1.53 9.11 9.34
C GLU A 54 -2.31 9.44 8.05
N THR A 55 -2.00 8.73 6.97
CA THR A 55 -2.63 8.89 5.67
C THR A 55 -3.79 7.92 5.51
N ASN A 56 -4.92 8.40 5.00
CA ASN A 56 -6.07 7.59 4.67
C ASN A 56 -6.19 7.40 3.15
N VAL A 57 -6.28 6.15 2.70
CA VAL A 57 -6.48 5.78 1.30
C VAL A 57 -7.79 5.01 1.19
N GLN A 58 -8.81 5.65 0.62
CA GLN A 58 -10.17 5.13 0.61
C GLN A 58 -10.43 4.11 -0.49
N GLU A 59 -11.58 3.46 -0.39
CA GLU A 59 -12.01 2.35 -1.20
C GLU A 59 -11.85 2.61 -2.70
N PHE A 60 -11.53 1.55 -3.44
CA PHE A 60 -11.35 1.57 -4.90
C PHE A 60 -10.25 2.50 -5.43
N THR A 61 -9.42 3.09 -4.55
CA THR A 61 -8.25 3.86 -4.98
C THR A 61 -7.20 2.95 -5.62
N MET A 62 -6.63 3.38 -6.75
CA MET A 62 -5.51 2.71 -7.40
C MET A 62 -4.32 3.67 -7.52
N LEU A 63 -3.15 3.25 -7.03
CA LEU A 63 -1.88 3.99 -7.17
C LEU A 63 -0.84 3.13 -7.88
N HIS A 64 -0.08 3.78 -8.76
CA HIS A 64 0.98 3.17 -9.56
C HIS A 64 2.13 4.18 -9.69
N GLY A 65 3.15 4.06 -8.84
CA GLY A 65 4.24 5.05 -8.75
C GLY A 65 3.81 6.40 -8.16
N ALA A 66 3.38 6.43 -6.90
CA ALA A 66 2.87 7.63 -6.23
C ALA A 66 3.36 7.77 -4.78
N GLU A 67 3.41 8.99 -4.28
CA GLU A 67 3.72 9.31 -2.88
C GLU A 67 2.57 10.13 -2.28
N LEU A 68 2.03 9.67 -1.14
CA LEU A 68 0.92 10.27 -0.41
C LEU A 68 1.33 10.70 1.00
#